data_AF-A0A5Q4F2M1-F1
#
_entry.id   AF-A0A5Q4F2M1-F1
#
_cell.length_a   1.000
_cell.length_b   1.000
_cell.length_c   1.000
_cell.angle_alpha   90.00
_cell.angle_beta   90.00
_cell.angle_gamma   90.00
#
_symmetry.space_group_name_H-M   'P 1'
#
loop_
_entity.id
_entity.type
_entity.pdbx_description
1 polymer ?
#
loop_
_entity_poly.entity_id
_entity_poly.type
_entity_poly.pdbx_seq_one_letter_code
_entity_poly.pdbx_strand_id
1 'polypeptide(L)'
;MPRPPPRLTDPARRLAVPLLALAALGIPLGSEACETLPEARLSASLGGTLTAELDWQGDVLECSGMPRPDQAGGRLQFRGPLPGGGRLGVVIGLEGLAPGVTAQELPANVTLVIEPEGRFFSTRQQTGCWADVEGNDALADGGYRVSGQLWCVRGLAEVGGEGSVSVPQLAFTGLFAADDEDADAAPAIAPAVAGAPPEPARRSPRSSAPPSGPVAALEGRFERSSLLVEATEAGMCYHFEAYMARNERQRMRGLMFIEAMPRHTGMIFWNPRGQQPSMWMRNTLIPLDMLFLENAGTLVHVAADTVPGSLEAITSPAPARWVLELNGGVAEALGIRPGDRVRHAWFDRDWPLELSAPQQR
;
A
#
# COMPACT_ATOMS: atom_id res chain seq x y z
N MET A 1 27.93 58.74 30.05
CA MET A 1 26.48 58.49 30.10
C MET A 1 26.06 57.84 28.79
N PRO A 2 25.40 56.67 28.80
CA PRO A 2 25.06 55.93 27.59
C PRO A 2 23.88 56.60 26.85
N ARG A 3 23.93 56.56 25.51
CA ARG A 3 22.86 57.05 24.63
C ARG A 3 21.57 56.26 24.86
N PRO A 4 20.39 56.90 24.83
CA PRO A 4 19.12 56.18 24.91
C PRO A 4 18.87 55.37 23.62
N PRO A 5 18.18 54.22 23.69
CA PRO A 5 17.80 53.46 22.51
C PRO A 5 16.74 54.20 21.69
N PRO A 6 16.67 53.99 20.36
CA PRO A 6 15.66 54.60 19.52
C PRO A 6 14.26 54.02 19.83
N ARG A 7 13.26 54.90 19.81
CA ARG A 7 11.85 54.59 20.03
C ARG A 7 11.30 53.73 18.88
N LEU A 8 10.61 52.65 19.23
CA LEU A 8 9.72 51.91 18.34
C LEU A 8 8.59 52.82 17.88
N THR A 9 8.52 53.09 16.57
CA THR A 9 7.34 53.70 15.93
C THR A 9 6.68 52.70 14.99
N ASP A 10 5.39 52.51 15.25
CA ASP A 10 4.29 52.18 14.35
C ASP A 10 3.94 50.68 14.06
N PRO A 11 2.82 50.15 14.62
CA PRO A 11 2.27 48.84 14.31
C PRO A 11 1.29 48.92 13.12
N ALA A 12 1.76 49.31 11.93
CA ALA A 12 0.91 49.34 10.74
C ALA A 12 1.70 49.15 9.43
N ARG A 13 2.49 48.09 9.33
CA ARG A 13 2.94 47.56 8.03
C ARG A 13 2.80 46.04 8.00
N ARG A 14 1.58 45.60 7.68
CA ARG A 14 1.34 44.24 7.16
C ARG A 14 2.13 44.14 5.85
N LEU A 15 3.26 43.46 5.87
CA LEU A 15 3.89 42.93 4.67
C LEU A 15 2.91 41.91 4.09
N ALA A 16 2.12 42.36 3.11
CA ALA A 16 1.54 41.47 2.12
C ALA A 16 2.72 40.71 1.49
N VAL A 17 2.88 39.44 1.88
CA VAL A 17 3.70 38.52 1.11
C VAL A 17 3.02 38.43 -0.26
N PRO A 18 3.72 38.79 -1.36
CA PRO A 18 3.10 38.74 -2.66
C PRO A 18 2.75 37.29 -2.97
N LEU A 19 1.63 37.11 -3.66
CA LEU A 19 1.03 35.85 -4.14
C LEU A 19 1.92 35.04 -5.11
N LEU A 20 3.24 35.22 -5.06
CA LEU A 20 4.23 34.74 -6.01
C LEU A 20 5.08 33.55 -5.52
N ALA A 21 4.72 32.95 -4.38
CA ALA A 21 5.44 31.79 -3.84
C ALA A 21 4.82 30.42 -4.22
N LEU A 22 3.71 30.37 -4.96
CA LEU A 22 3.14 29.11 -5.45
C LEU A 22 3.67 28.66 -6.82
N ALA A 23 4.29 29.55 -7.61
CA ALA A 23 4.80 29.23 -8.94
C ALA A 23 6.08 28.37 -8.91
N ALA A 24 6.80 28.32 -7.78
CA ALA A 24 8.06 27.58 -7.66
C ALA A 24 7.89 26.05 -7.46
N LEU A 25 6.65 25.55 -7.38
CA LEU A 25 6.35 24.12 -7.28
C LEU A 25 5.83 23.49 -8.58
N GLY A 26 5.75 24.25 -9.68
CA GLY A 26 5.30 23.72 -10.98
C GLY A 26 3.94 23.02 -10.92
N ILE A 27 3.04 23.46 -10.05
CA ILE A 27 1.68 22.94 -9.93
C ILE A 27 0.79 23.81 -10.83
N PRO A 28 0.39 23.37 -12.02
CA PRO A 28 -0.73 24.01 -12.69
C PRO A 28 -1.97 23.77 -11.80
N LEU A 29 -2.54 24.85 -11.29
CA LEU A 29 -3.89 24.84 -10.72
C LEU A 29 -4.87 24.69 -11.90
N GLY A 30 -5.00 23.47 -12.41
CA GLY A 30 -6.00 23.13 -13.44
C GLY A 30 -7.39 23.19 -12.82
N SER A 31 -8.22 24.08 -13.35
CA SER A 31 -9.58 24.38 -12.90
C SER A 31 -10.66 23.67 -13.72
N GLU A 32 -10.34 22.54 -14.36
CA GLU A 32 -11.32 21.79 -15.12
C GLU A 32 -11.59 20.51 -14.35
N ALA A 33 -12.88 20.22 -14.15
CA ALA A 33 -13.29 18.94 -13.58
C ALA A 33 -12.69 17.78 -14.42
N CYS A 34 -12.78 16.56 -13.95
CA CYS A 34 -12.45 15.39 -14.77
C CYS A 34 -13.46 15.21 -15.94
N GLU A 35 -13.80 16.26 -16.69
CA GLU A 35 -14.87 16.27 -17.70
C GLU A 35 -14.61 15.25 -18.81
N THR A 36 -13.34 15.03 -19.14
CA THR A 36 -12.90 14.03 -20.12
C THR A 36 -12.85 12.61 -19.56
N LEU A 37 -13.09 12.43 -18.26
CA LEU A 37 -13.06 11.12 -17.59
C LEU A 37 -14.26 10.96 -16.63
N PRO A 38 -15.44 10.56 -17.14
CA PRO A 38 -16.66 10.37 -16.34
C PRO A 38 -16.51 9.32 -15.22
N GLU A 39 -15.60 8.36 -15.41
CA GLU A 39 -15.26 7.29 -14.47
C GLU A 39 -14.34 7.77 -13.33
N ALA A 40 -13.92 9.03 -13.34
CA ALA A 40 -13.00 9.56 -12.34
C ALA A 40 -13.62 9.49 -10.95
N ARG A 41 -12.85 8.94 -10.01
CA ARG A 41 -13.27 8.76 -8.64
C ARG A 41 -12.09 8.84 -7.69
N LEU A 42 -12.32 9.37 -6.50
CA LEU A 42 -11.42 9.20 -5.37
C LEU A 42 -12.24 8.86 -4.14
N SER A 43 -11.94 7.73 -3.52
CA SER A 43 -12.47 7.36 -2.21
C SER A 43 -11.33 7.13 -1.23
N ALA A 44 -11.49 7.62 0.00
CA ALA A 44 -10.48 7.45 1.04
C ALA A 44 -11.10 7.59 2.43
N SER A 45 -10.59 6.82 3.38
CA SER A 45 -10.82 7.07 4.80
C SER A 45 -9.62 7.82 5.36
N LEU A 46 -9.86 8.93 6.07
CA LEU A 46 -8.86 9.74 6.73
C LEU A 46 -9.10 9.73 8.24
N GLY A 47 -8.03 9.65 9.03
CA GLY A 47 -8.11 9.72 10.49
C GLY A 47 -6.96 10.48 11.12
N GLY A 48 -7.10 10.84 12.40
CA GLY A 48 -6.11 11.62 13.15
C GLY A 48 -6.48 13.10 13.20
N THR A 49 -5.54 13.99 12.88
CA THR A 49 -5.78 15.45 12.91
C THR A 49 -6.85 15.89 11.92
N LEU A 50 -7.02 15.17 10.81
CA LEU A 50 -8.12 15.29 9.87
C LEU A 50 -8.85 13.95 9.84
N THR A 51 -10.14 13.95 10.19
CA THR A 51 -10.99 12.76 10.12
C THR A 51 -12.10 13.02 9.09
N ALA A 52 -12.15 12.22 8.04
CA ALA A 52 -13.13 12.36 6.97
C ALA A 52 -13.25 11.06 6.16
N GLU A 53 -14.46 10.77 5.70
CA GLU A 53 -14.71 9.78 4.64
C GLU A 53 -14.92 10.54 3.33
N LEU A 54 -14.09 10.24 2.34
CA LEU A 54 -14.12 10.86 1.01
C LEU A 54 -14.77 9.89 0.03
N ASP A 55 -15.68 10.42 -0.79
CA ASP A 55 -16.20 9.75 -1.97
C ASP A 55 -16.52 10.80 -3.03
N TRP A 56 -15.52 11.13 -3.84
CA TRP A 56 -15.60 12.16 -4.87
C TRP A 56 -15.75 11.52 -6.24
N GLN A 57 -16.73 11.98 -7.03
CA GLN A 57 -17.03 11.48 -8.36
C GLN A 57 -17.81 12.54 -9.17
N GLY A 58 -17.71 12.52 -10.50
CA GLY A 58 -18.40 13.48 -11.36
C GLY A 58 -17.97 14.92 -11.09
N ASP A 59 -18.90 15.86 -11.17
CA ASP A 59 -18.63 17.32 -11.20
C ASP A 59 -17.98 17.89 -9.93
N VAL A 60 -17.99 17.16 -8.81
CA VAL A 60 -17.35 17.60 -7.56
C VAL A 60 -15.85 17.28 -7.52
N LEU A 61 -15.37 16.47 -8.45
CA LEU A 61 -13.99 16.01 -8.53
C LEU A 61 -13.23 16.72 -9.65
N GLU A 62 -12.19 17.45 -9.26
CA GLU A 62 -11.13 17.92 -10.15
C GLU A 62 -10.00 16.89 -10.14
N CYS A 63 -9.47 16.53 -11.31
CA CYS A 63 -8.28 15.69 -11.39
C CYS A 63 -7.36 16.09 -12.54
N SER A 64 -6.08 15.89 -12.33
CA SER A 64 -5.06 16.03 -13.37
C SER A 64 -3.92 15.05 -13.09
N GLY A 65 -3.11 14.77 -14.10
CA GLY A 65 -1.90 13.99 -13.90
C GLY A 65 -0.85 14.32 -14.93
N MET A 66 0.41 14.34 -14.50
CA MET A 66 1.54 14.68 -15.34
C MET A 66 2.73 13.78 -15.00
N PRO A 67 3.60 13.46 -15.97
CA PRO A 67 4.86 12.80 -15.70
C PRO A 67 5.72 13.69 -14.78
N ARG A 68 6.58 13.04 -13.99
CA ARG A 68 7.53 13.79 -13.16
C ARG A 68 8.62 14.40 -14.05
N PRO A 69 9.19 15.55 -13.69
CA PRO A 69 10.27 16.18 -14.48
C PRO A 69 11.52 15.31 -14.66
N ASP A 70 11.75 14.35 -13.75
CA ASP A 70 12.84 13.37 -13.83
C ASP A 70 12.47 12.12 -14.64
N GLN A 71 11.26 12.07 -15.22
CA GLN A 71 10.64 10.93 -15.92
C GLN A 71 10.63 9.61 -15.13
N ALA A 72 10.94 9.64 -13.83
CA ALA A 72 11.01 8.46 -12.97
C ALA A 72 9.63 8.04 -12.41
N GLY A 73 8.55 8.45 -13.07
CA GLY A 73 7.18 8.18 -12.64
C GLY A 73 6.22 9.30 -13.00
N GLY A 74 5.08 9.33 -12.30
CA GLY A 74 4.00 10.29 -12.55
C GLY A 74 3.40 10.85 -11.27
N ARG A 75 2.72 11.99 -11.40
CA ARG A 75 2.01 12.67 -10.32
C ARG A 75 0.55 12.80 -10.70
N LEU A 76 -0.32 12.17 -9.93
CA LEU A 76 -1.77 12.33 -10.00
C LEU A 76 -2.20 13.35 -8.95
N GLN A 77 -3.16 14.20 -9.30
CA GLN A 77 -3.72 15.22 -8.43
C GLN A 77 -5.23 15.13 -8.49
N PHE A 78 -5.86 15.19 -7.32
CA PHE A 78 -7.29 15.17 -7.14
C PHE A 78 -7.67 16.31 -6.20
N ARG A 79 -8.81 16.94 -6.42
CA ARG A 79 -9.31 17.98 -5.53
C ARG A 79 -10.83 17.91 -5.44
N GLY A 80 -11.34 17.99 -4.22
CA GLY A 80 -12.76 17.85 -3.96
C GLY A 80 -13.19 18.51 -2.64
N PRO A 81 -14.50 18.50 -2.34
CA PRO A 81 -15.04 19.08 -1.12
C PRO A 81 -14.66 18.25 0.12
N LEU A 82 -14.36 18.94 1.22
CA LEU A 82 -14.14 18.29 2.51
C LEU A 82 -15.45 18.31 3.34
N PRO A 83 -15.83 17.21 4.01
CA PRO A 83 -16.94 17.22 4.96
C PRO A 83 -16.71 18.26 6.07
N GLY A 84 -17.66 19.15 6.29
CA GLY A 84 -17.53 20.25 7.26
C GLY A 84 -17.05 21.59 6.69
N GLY A 85 -16.76 21.65 5.38
CA GLY A 85 -16.40 22.88 4.67
C GLY A 85 -14.95 22.92 4.23
N GLY A 86 -14.65 23.76 3.23
CA GLY A 86 -13.34 23.82 2.59
C GLY A 86 -13.16 22.81 1.46
N ARG A 87 -11.92 22.71 0.98
CA ARG A 87 -11.51 21.76 -0.08
C ARG A 87 -10.28 21.00 0.36
N LEU A 88 -10.13 19.80 -0.19
CA LEU A 88 -8.95 18.97 0.02
C LEU A 88 -8.32 18.65 -1.34
N GLY A 89 -7.06 19.01 -1.50
CA GLY A 89 -6.20 18.51 -2.57
C GLY A 89 -5.48 17.25 -2.13
N VAL A 90 -5.51 16.20 -2.94
CA VAL A 90 -4.76 14.96 -2.77
C VAL A 90 -3.79 14.82 -3.93
N VAL A 91 -2.51 14.79 -3.61
CA VAL A 91 -1.44 14.61 -4.57
C VAL A 91 -0.79 13.25 -4.34
N ILE A 92 -0.72 12.44 -5.38
CA ILE A 92 -0.12 11.11 -5.36
C ILE A 92 1.03 11.09 -6.37
N GLY A 93 2.27 11.10 -5.89
CA GLY A 93 3.45 10.85 -6.70
C GLY A 93 3.78 9.37 -6.71
N LEU A 94 3.74 8.71 -7.86
CA LEU A 94 4.03 7.29 -8.03
C LEU A 94 5.37 7.13 -8.76
N GLU A 95 6.33 6.47 -8.11
CA GLU A 95 7.59 6.09 -8.75
C GLU A 95 7.35 4.96 -9.74
N GLY A 96 7.83 5.10 -10.98
CA GLY A 96 7.68 4.10 -12.04
C GLY A 96 6.30 4.08 -12.73
N LEU A 97 5.39 5.01 -12.43
CA LEU A 97 4.18 5.19 -13.25
C LEU A 97 4.57 5.70 -14.64
N ALA A 98 4.21 4.94 -15.66
CA ALA A 98 4.44 5.26 -17.06
C ALA A 98 3.21 4.90 -17.90
N PRO A 99 3.03 5.50 -19.09
CA PRO A 99 1.98 5.15 -20.05
C PRO A 99 1.77 3.64 -20.22
N GLY A 100 0.56 3.14 -19.99
CA GLY A 100 0.21 1.72 -20.23
C GLY A 100 0.76 0.72 -19.21
N VAL A 101 1.49 1.15 -18.19
CA VAL A 101 2.12 0.27 -17.22
C VAL A 101 1.23 0.10 -15.99
N THR A 102 0.83 -1.15 -15.72
CA THR A 102 0.29 -1.57 -14.42
C THR A 102 1.42 -2.11 -13.55
N ALA A 103 1.39 -1.82 -12.25
CA ALA A 103 2.41 -2.28 -11.32
C ALA A 103 1.83 -2.40 -9.91
N GLN A 104 2.42 -3.28 -9.10
CA GLN A 104 2.03 -3.49 -7.71
C GLN A 104 3.10 -2.92 -6.77
N GLU A 105 2.65 -2.46 -5.61
CA GLU A 105 3.50 -1.92 -4.55
C GLU A 105 4.46 -0.80 -5.01
N LEU A 106 4.02 0.06 -5.93
CA LEU A 106 4.79 1.23 -6.34
C LEU A 106 4.98 2.16 -5.14
N PRO A 107 6.22 2.61 -4.85
CA PRO A 107 6.45 3.64 -3.85
C PRO A 107 5.63 4.89 -4.17
N ALA A 108 4.83 5.33 -3.19
CA ALA A 108 3.95 6.47 -3.33
C ALA A 108 4.33 7.59 -2.35
N ASN A 109 4.44 8.80 -2.85
CA ASN A 109 4.51 10.02 -2.05
C ASN A 109 3.15 10.71 -2.07
N VAL A 110 2.49 10.72 -0.91
CA VAL A 110 1.15 11.32 -0.78
C VAL A 110 1.27 12.66 -0.07
N THR A 111 0.62 13.68 -0.62
CA THR A 111 0.47 14.99 0.02
C THR A 111 -1.00 15.40 0.03
N LEU A 112 -1.50 15.73 1.22
CA LEU A 112 -2.83 16.29 1.44
C LEU A 112 -2.70 17.80 1.67
N VAL A 113 -3.55 18.58 1.02
CA VAL A 113 -3.58 20.05 1.07
C VAL A 113 -4.97 20.49 1.50
N ILE A 114 -5.10 21.04 2.70
CA ILE A 114 -6.37 21.55 3.22
C ILE A 114 -6.47 23.04 2.88
N GLU A 115 -7.56 23.41 2.20
CA GLU A 115 -7.87 24.78 1.80
C GLU A 115 -9.16 25.29 2.47
N PRO A 116 -9.20 26.58 2.88
CA PRO A 116 -8.22 27.64 2.65
C PRO A 116 -7.12 27.78 3.72
N GLU A 117 -7.12 26.92 4.74
CA GLU A 117 -6.22 27.02 5.89
C GLU A 117 -4.73 26.90 5.51
N GLY A 118 -4.43 26.31 4.35
CA GLY A 118 -3.07 26.16 3.83
C GLY A 118 -2.26 25.16 4.66
N ARG A 119 -2.92 24.11 5.18
CA ARG A 119 -2.26 23.05 5.95
C ARG A 119 -1.89 21.90 5.03
N PHE A 120 -0.67 21.39 5.19
CA PHE A 120 -0.13 20.33 4.34
C PHE A 120 0.24 19.13 5.19
N PHE A 121 -0.14 17.93 4.76
CA PHE A 121 0.31 16.67 5.35
C PHE A 121 1.00 15.86 4.28
N SER A 122 2.21 15.38 4.53
CA SER A 122 3.00 14.71 3.50
C SER A 122 3.78 13.53 4.07
N THR A 123 4.10 12.56 3.21
CA THR A 123 5.03 11.47 3.52
C THR A 123 6.45 11.97 3.83
N ARG A 124 6.80 13.21 3.46
CA ARG A 124 8.10 13.88 3.78
C ARG A 124 9.33 12.98 3.60
N GLN A 125 9.51 12.42 2.40
CA GLN A 125 10.61 11.50 2.05
C GLN A 125 10.70 10.21 2.89
N GLN A 126 9.70 9.91 3.73
CA GLN A 126 9.59 8.62 4.37
C GLN A 126 8.91 7.66 3.41
N THR A 127 9.52 6.50 3.17
CA THR A 127 8.83 5.35 2.60
C THR A 127 7.74 4.90 3.57
N GLY A 128 6.49 5.02 3.16
CA GLY A 128 5.36 4.74 4.05
C GLY A 128 4.02 4.56 3.36
N CYS A 129 3.92 4.88 2.07
CA CYS A 129 2.76 4.60 1.26
C CYS A 129 3.17 3.81 0.01
N TRP A 130 2.30 2.90 -0.39
CA TRP A 130 2.44 2.12 -1.62
C TRP A 130 1.13 2.15 -2.38
N ALA A 131 1.22 2.06 -3.70
CA ALA A 131 0.07 1.97 -4.58
C ALA A 131 0.18 0.78 -5.51
N ASP A 132 -0.94 0.12 -5.75
CA ASP A 132 -1.14 -0.76 -6.89
C ASP A 132 -1.84 0.02 -7.99
N VAL A 133 -1.23 0.03 -9.17
CA VAL A 133 -1.84 0.51 -10.41
C VAL A 133 -2.47 -0.70 -11.09
N GLU A 134 -3.79 -0.80 -10.97
CA GLU A 134 -4.59 -1.92 -11.47
C GLU A 134 -5.02 -1.73 -12.94
N GLY A 135 -5.16 -0.47 -13.36
CA GLY A 135 -5.50 -0.09 -14.73
C GLY A 135 -4.72 1.14 -15.17
N ASN A 136 -4.33 1.17 -16.44
CA ASN A 136 -3.58 2.26 -17.07
C ASN A 136 -3.86 2.25 -18.57
N ASP A 137 -5.07 2.69 -18.94
CA ASP A 137 -5.61 2.53 -20.29
C ASP A 137 -5.52 3.84 -21.09
N ALA A 138 -5.11 3.77 -22.34
CA ALA A 138 -5.07 4.95 -23.21
C ALA A 138 -6.49 5.49 -23.47
N LEU A 139 -6.63 6.82 -23.44
CA LEU A 139 -7.87 7.53 -23.75
C LEU A 139 -7.89 8.01 -25.21
N ALA A 140 -9.09 8.15 -25.78
CA ALA A 140 -9.26 8.57 -27.17
C ALA A 140 -8.73 9.98 -27.45
N ASP A 141 -8.82 10.86 -26.45
CA ASP A 141 -8.42 12.26 -26.54
C ASP A 141 -6.95 12.49 -26.11
N GLY A 142 -6.17 11.41 -25.98
CA GLY A 142 -4.80 11.43 -25.47
C GLY A 142 -4.71 11.24 -23.95
N GLY A 143 -3.52 10.83 -23.49
CA GLY A 143 -3.29 10.47 -22.09
C GLY A 143 -3.89 9.12 -21.70
N TYR A 144 -3.92 8.86 -20.39
CA TYR A 144 -4.23 7.58 -19.80
C TYR A 144 -5.21 7.71 -18.63
N ARG A 145 -6.14 6.77 -18.54
CA ARG A 145 -6.94 6.50 -17.34
C ARG A 145 -6.14 5.59 -16.44
N VAL A 146 -5.72 6.11 -15.29
CA VAL A 146 -5.00 5.34 -14.28
C VAL A 146 -5.92 5.06 -13.11
N SER A 147 -6.11 3.78 -12.79
CA SER A 147 -6.91 3.33 -11.66
C SER A 147 -6.08 2.46 -10.73
N GLY A 148 -6.34 2.57 -9.43
CA GLY A 148 -5.57 1.83 -8.45
C GLY A 148 -6.02 2.03 -7.02
N GLN A 149 -5.28 1.39 -6.12
CA GLN A 149 -5.45 1.51 -4.69
C GLN A 149 -4.12 1.85 -4.05
N LEU A 150 -4.15 2.62 -2.97
CA LEU A 150 -2.98 2.91 -2.16
C LEU A 150 -3.30 2.81 -0.68
N TRP A 151 -2.27 2.51 0.09
CA TRP A 151 -2.33 2.44 1.54
C TRP A 151 -1.07 3.05 2.14
N CYS A 152 -1.24 3.72 3.27
CA CYS A 152 -0.15 4.26 4.06
C CYS A 152 -0.10 3.56 5.41
N VAL A 153 1.08 3.03 5.75
CA VAL A 153 1.33 2.36 7.04
C VAL A 153 1.75 3.35 8.12
N ARG A 154 2.26 4.52 7.72
CA ARG A 154 2.54 5.66 8.60
C ARG A 154 1.58 6.80 8.28
N GLY A 155 1.26 7.60 9.30
CA GLY A 155 0.52 8.83 9.09
C GLY A 155 1.36 9.87 8.36
N LEU A 156 0.71 10.65 7.49
CA LEU A 156 1.29 11.79 6.80
C LEU A 156 1.47 12.91 7.82
N ALA A 157 2.71 13.31 8.06
CA ALA A 157 3.01 14.31 9.07
C ALA A 157 2.74 15.72 8.51
N GLU A 158 2.20 16.60 9.36
CA GLU A 158 1.95 18.00 9.01
C GLU A 158 3.26 18.71 8.70
N VAL A 159 3.30 19.50 7.63
CA VAL A 159 4.47 20.30 7.26
C VAL A 159 4.44 21.58 8.09
N GLY A 160 5.43 21.75 8.97
CA GLY A 160 5.50 22.91 9.87
C GLY A 160 4.58 22.82 11.10
N GLY A 161 4.00 21.64 11.37
CA GLY A 161 3.16 21.38 12.54
C GLY A 161 3.44 20.03 13.18
N GLU A 162 2.64 19.68 14.20
CA GLU A 162 2.73 18.42 14.94
C GLU A 162 1.60 17.43 14.58
N GLY A 163 0.66 17.83 13.72
CA GLY A 163 -0.44 16.98 13.28
C GLY A 163 0.01 15.78 12.44
N SER A 164 -0.86 14.78 12.37
CA SER A 164 -0.67 13.60 11.53
C SER A 164 -2.01 13.09 11.01
N VAL A 165 -2.05 12.72 9.73
CA VAL A 165 -3.22 12.16 9.07
C VAL A 165 -2.93 10.75 8.59
N SER A 166 -3.71 9.80 9.08
CA SER A 166 -3.69 8.40 8.64
C SER A 166 -4.47 8.27 7.33
N VAL A 167 -3.86 7.65 6.33
CA VAL A 167 -4.52 7.26 5.05
C VAL A 167 -4.46 5.74 4.97
N PRO A 168 -5.32 5.02 5.71
CA PRO A 168 -5.34 3.55 5.72
C PRO A 168 -5.54 2.97 4.33
N GLN A 169 -6.51 3.49 3.58
CA GLN A 169 -6.85 3.05 2.24
C GLN A 169 -7.36 4.23 1.43
N LEU A 170 -6.95 4.30 0.17
CA LEU A 170 -7.46 5.24 -0.81
C LEU A 170 -7.53 4.54 -2.17
N ALA A 171 -8.68 4.57 -2.82
CA ALA A 171 -8.88 4.10 -4.18
C ALA A 171 -9.03 5.30 -5.11
N PHE A 172 -8.42 5.23 -6.29
CA PHE A 172 -8.41 6.32 -7.24
C PHE A 172 -8.64 5.82 -8.66
N THR A 173 -9.30 6.66 -9.46
CA THR A 173 -9.34 6.60 -10.90
C THR A 173 -9.20 8.03 -11.40
N GLY A 174 -8.11 8.32 -12.12
CA GLY A 174 -7.76 9.66 -12.53
C GLY A 174 -7.07 9.71 -13.88
N LEU A 175 -6.86 10.93 -14.35
CA LEU A 175 -6.20 11.21 -15.62
C LEU A 175 -4.68 11.30 -15.44
N PHE A 176 -3.93 10.76 -16.39
CA PHE A 176 -2.49 10.90 -16.52
C PHE A 176 -2.15 11.34 -17.94
N ALA A 177 -1.66 12.57 -18.10
CA ALA A 177 -1.24 13.08 -19.39
C ALA A 177 -0.01 12.30 -19.90
N ALA A 178 0.01 12.00 -21.20
CA ALA A 178 1.23 11.60 -21.89
C ALA A 178 1.97 12.88 -22.32
N ASP A 179 3.29 12.90 -22.24
CA ASP A 179 4.06 14.00 -22.83
C ASP A 179 3.87 13.99 -24.36
N ASP A 180 3.77 15.17 -24.98
CA ASP A 180 3.54 15.33 -26.43
C ASP A 180 4.61 14.65 -27.32
N GLU A 181 5.76 14.24 -26.75
CA GLU A 181 6.82 13.50 -27.46
C GLU A 181 6.54 11.99 -27.60
N ASP A 182 5.58 11.43 -26.86
CA ASP A 182 5.17 10.01 -26.93
C ASP A 182 3.87 9.78 -27.73
N ALA A 183 3.23 10.84 -28.25
CA ALA A 183 2.07 10.72 -29.13
C ALA A 183 2.39 9.96 -30.44
N ASP A 184 3.67 9.91 -30.83
CA ASP A 184 4.19 9.13 -31.97
C ASP A 184 4.69 7.71 -31.58
N ALA A 185 4.60 7.33 -30.31
CA ALA A 185 5.00 6.01 -29.79
C ALA A 185 3.81 5.13 -29.38
N ALA A 186 2.61 5.38 -29.91
CA ALA A 186 1.57 4.36 -29.92
C ALA A 186 2.07 3.15 -30.73
N PRO A 187 2.07 1.91 -30.19
CA PRO A 187 2.30 0.75 -31.03
C PRO A 187 1.13 0.68 -32.01
N ALA A 188 1.39 1.05 -33.26
CA ALA A 188 0.45 0.90 -34.35
C ALA A 188 -0.03 -0.56 -34.39
N ILE A 189 -1.31 -0.76 -34.10
CA ILE A 189 -2.01 -2.01 -34.38
C ILE A 189 -1.98 -2.15 -35.91
N ALA A 190 -1.09 -3.00 -36.41
CA ALA A 190 -1.00 -3.31 -37.83
C ALA A 190 -2.30 -4.00 -38.30
N PRO A 191 -2.84 -3.66 -39.48
CA PRO A 191 -4.02 -4.33 -40.01
C PRO A 191 -3.67 -5.77 -40.41
N ALA A 192 -4.60 -6.68 -40.10
CA ALA A 192 -4.53 -8.07 -40.50
C ALA A 192 -4.43 -8.19 -42.03
N VAL A 193 -3.31 -8.74 -42.53
CA VAL A 193 -3.18 -9.20 -43.91
C VAL A 193 -3.33 -10.72 -43.91
N ALA A 194 -4.33 -11.18 -44.66
CA ALA A 194 -4.62 -12.59 -44.88
C ALA A 194 -3.53 -13.26 -45.74
N GLY A 195 -3.16 -14.49 -45.36
CA GLY A 195 -2.69 -15.51 -46.32
C GLY A 195 -1.35 -16.17 -46.02
N ALA A 196 -1.36 -17.27 -45.27
CA ALA A 196 -0.67 -18.56 -45.53
C ALA A 196 -0.77 -19.47 -44.28
N PRO A 197 -0.95 -20.80 -44.41
CA PRO A 197 -1.35 -21.66 -43.30
C PRO A 197 -0.16 -22.04 -42.40
N PRO A 198 -0.30 -22.01 -41.06
CA PRO A 198 0.72 -22.54 -40.17
C PRO A 198 0.56 -24.06 -39.98
N GLU A 199 1.68 -24.76 -40.11
CA GLU A 199 1.90 -26.14 -39.70
C GLU A 199 1.59 -26.32 -38.19
N PRO A 200 1.03 -27.46 -37.74
CA PRO A 200 0.39 -27.55 -36.43
C PRO A 200 1.42 -27.65 -35.29
N ALA A 201 1.78 -26.50 -34.71
CA ALA A 201 2.42 -26.46 -33.40
C ALA A 201 1.39 -26.78 -32.30
N ARG A 202 1.68 -27.82 -31.52
CA ARG A 202 0.87 -28.34 -30.42
C ARG A 202 0.55 -27.21 -29.43
N ARG A 203 -0.74 -26.87 -29.30
CA ARG A 203 -1.25 -25.96 -28.29
C ARG A 203 -1.21 -26.63 -26.91
N SER A 204 -0.35 -26.13 -26.02
CA SER A 204 -0.59 -26.24 -24.57
C SER A 204 -1.59 -25.15 -24.18
N PRO A 205 -2.73 -25.46 -23.54
CA PRO A 205 -3.62 -24.44 -23.03
C PRO A 205 -3.03 -23.89 -21.72
N ARG A 206 -2.45 -22.69 -21.76
CA ARG A 206 -2.33 -21.86 -20.54
C ARG A 206 -3.65 -21.11 -20.39
N SER A 207 -4.54 -21.66 -19.59
CA SER A 207 -5.69 -20.91 -19.06
C SER A 207 -5.21 -20.12 -17.85
N SER A 208 -4.82 -18.86 -18.06
CA SER A 208 -4.51 -17.91 -16.97
C SER A 208 -5.78 -17.17 -16.57
N ALA A 209 -6.69 -17.85 -15.89
CA ALA A 209 -7.68 -17.12 -15.09
C ALA A 209 -6.93 -16.42 -13.95
N PRO A 210 -7.24 -15.15 -13.63
CA PRO A 210 -6.66 -14.50 -12.46
C PRO A 210 -6.99 -15.31 -11.20
N PRO A 211 -6.10 -15.33 -10.19
CA PRO A 211 -6.34 -16.07 -8.96
C PRO A 211 -7.66 -15.60 -8.34
N SER A 212 -8.60 -16.54 -8.16
CA SER A 212 -9.90 -16.29 -7.53
C SER A 212 -9.92 -16.95 -6.16
N GLY A 213 -10.26 -16.20 -5.12
CA GLY A 213 -10.35 -16.73 -3.77
C GLY A 213 -10.13 -15.67 -2.68
N PRO A 214 -10.35 -16.03 -1.42
CA PRO A 214 -10.35 -15.09 -0.30
C PRO A 214 -8.97 -14.45 -0.04
N VAL A 215 -7.90 -15.07 -0.56
CA VAL A 215 -6.51 -14.61 -0.47
C VAL A 215 -5.92 -14.22 -1.83
N ALA A 216 -6.76 -14.02 -2.86
CA ALA A 216 -6.32 -13.66 -4.21
C ALA A 216 -5.42 -12.41 -4.24
N ALA A 217 -5.66 -11.45 -3.35
CA ALA A 217 -4.86 -10.24 -3.23
C ALA A 217 -3.41 -10.50 -2.78
N LEU A 218 -3.10 -11.68 -2.22
CA LEU A 218 -1.74 -12.07 -1.82
C LEU A 218 -1.01 -12.82 -2.93
N GLU A 219 -1.75 -13.42 -3.87
CA GLU A 219 -1.19 -14.24 -4.94
C GLU A 219 -0.36 -13.37 -5.90
N GLY A 220 0.85 -13.86 -6.22
CA GLY A 220 1.83 -13.11 -7.02
C GLY A 220 2.59 -12.02 -6.26
N ARG A 221 2.15 -11.63 -5.05
CA ARG A 221 2.82 -10.61 -4.20
C ARG A 221 3.71 -11.21 -3.14
N PHE A 222 3.30 -12.35 -2.62
CA PHE A 222 4.03 -13.11 -1.62
C PHE A 222 4.37 -14.49 -2.18
N GLU A 223 5.60 -14.92 -1.99
CA GLU A 223 5.96 -16.32 -2.19
C GLU A 223 5.18 -17.18 -1.21
N ARG A 224 4.78 -18.38 -1.62
CA ARG A 224 4.15 -19.36 -0.75
C ARG A 224 5.15 -20.46 -0.38
N SER A 225 5.08 -20.90 0.86
CA SER A 225 5.84 -22.05 1.33
C SER A 225 5.02 -22.90 2.30
N SER A 226 5.25 -24.20 2.27
CA SER A 226 4.68 -25.12 3.25
C SER A 226 5.43 -25.00 4.58
N LEU A 227 4.72 -25.04 5.69
CA LEU A 227 5.28 -25.13 7.04
C LEU A 227 4.55 -26.20 7.85
N LEU A 228 5.23 -26.74 8.86
CA LEU A 228 4.66 -27.70 9.78
C LEU A 228 4.63 -27.11 11.20
N VAL A 229 3.53 -27.32 11.91
CA VAL A 229 3.42 -26.97 13.33
C VAL A 229 3.27 -28.27 14.14
N GLU A 230 4.26 -28.57 14.95
CA GLU A 230 4.32 -29.74 15.83
C GLU A 230 3.75 -29.36 17.21
N ALA A 231 2.46 -29.67 17.41
CA ALA A 231 1.77 -29.53 18.70
C ALA A 231 2.12 -30.73 19.59
N THR A 232 3.20 -30.60 20.35
CA THR A 232 3.89 -31.70 21.03
C THR A 232 3.03 -32.40 22.06
N GLU A 233 2.36 -31.63 22.93
CA GLU A 233 1.48 -32.20 23.95
C GLU A 233 0.16 -32.73 23.36
N ALA A 234 -0.29 -32.17 22.23
CA ALA A 234 -1.43 -32.74 21.49
C ALA A 234 -1.05 -34.00 20.71
N GLY A 235 0.26 -34.27 20.53
CA GLY A 235 0.77 -35.38 19.73
C GLY A 235 0.45 -35.26 18.23
N MET A 236 0.23 -34.03 17.74
CA MET A 236 -0.23 -33.77 16.38
C MET A 236 0.74 -32.89 15.61
N CYS A 237 0.83 -33.10 14.30
CA CYS A 237 1.58 -32.25 13.37
C CYS A 237 0.63 -31.73 12.30
N TYR A 238 0.58 -30.41 12.15
CA TYR A 238 -0.33 -29.73 11.23
C TYR A 238 0.45 -29.08 10.08
N HIS A 239 -0.03 -29.31 8.86
CA HIS A 239 0.51 -28.65 7.68
C HIS A 239 -0.25 -27.34 7.42
N PHE A 240 0.52 -26.29 7.16
CA PHE A 240 0.02 -24.98 6.77
C PHE A 240 0.74 -24.51 5.51
N GLU A 241 0.02 -23.71 4.74
CA GLU A 241 0.56 -22.94 3.64
C GLU A 241 0.73 -21.48 4.10
N ALA A 242 1.96 -20.97 4.14
CA ALA A 242 2.18 -19.56 4.48
C ALA A 242 2.63 -18.73 3.29
N TYR A 243 2.13 -17.51 3.25
CA TYR A 243 2.73 -16.41 2.51
C TYR A 243 3.97 -15.92 3.24
N MET A 244 5.03 -15.65 2.50
CA MET A 244 6.34 -15.31 3.04
C MET A 244 6.58 -13.80 2.96
N ALA A 245 6.61 -13.10 4.09
CA ALA A 245 6.91 -11.66 4.14
C ALA A 245 8.42 -11.42 4.18
N ARG A 246 9.07 -11.42 3.01
CA ARG A 246 10.55 -11.44 2.85
C ARG A 246 11.21 -10.07 2.89
N ASN A 247 10.51 -9.01 2.50
CA ASN A 247 11.05 -7.66 2.46
C ASN A 247 10.27 -6.71 3.40
N GLU A 248 10.79 -5.50 3.61
CA GLU A 248 10.18 -4.52 4.51
C GLU A 248 8.75 -4.16 4.10
N ARG A 249 8.49 -3.97 2.80
CA ARG A 249 7.17 -3.65 2.27
C ARG A 249 6.15 -4.75 2.57
N GLN A 250 6.51 -5.99 2.28
CA GLN A 250 5.70 -7.17 2.56
C GLN A 250 5.39 -7.31 4.07
N ARG A 251 6.37 -7.05 4.94
CA ARG A 251 6.15 -7.08 6.40
C ARG A 251 5.22 -5.97 6.87
N MET A 252 5.34 -4.76 6.31
CA MET A 252 4.48 -3.65 6.65
C MET A 252 3.06 -3.83 6.11
N ARG A 253 2.89 -4.48 4.96
CA ARG A 253 1.59 -4.83 4.36
C ARG A 253 0.88 -5.92 5.15
N GLY A 254 1.57 -7.01 5.49
CA GLY A 254 0.98 -8.15 6.18
C GLY A 254 -0.30 -8.67 5.51
N LEU A 255 -1.26 -9.08 6.34
CA LEU A 255 -2.60 -9.53 5.94
C LEU A 255 -3.65 -8.39 5.86
N MET A 256 -3.23 -7.14 5.68
CA MET A 256 -4.17 -6.02 5.57
C MET A 256 -5.20 -6.25 4.44
N PHE A 257 -6.44 -5.82 4.63
CA PHE A 257 -7.54 -5.92 3.67
C PHE A 257 -7.93 -7.34 3.21
N ILE A 258 -7.40 -8.39 3.85
CA ILE A 258 -7.83 -9.76 3.60
C ILE A 258 -9.12 -10.01 4.39
N GLU A 259 -10.22 -10.22 3.68
CA GLU A 259 -11.56 -10.40 4.27
C GLU A 259 -11.77 -11.82 4.82
N ALA A 260 -11.06 -12.80 4.28
CA ALA A 260 -11.11 -14.18 4.73
C ALA A 260 -9.79 -14.90 4.40
N MET A 261 -9.44 -15.93 5.18
CA MET A 261 -8.27 -16.76 4.92
C MET A 261 -8.61 -18.24 5.23
N PRO A 262 -8.22 -19.21 4.38
CA PRO A 262 -8.44 -20.62 4.68
C PRO A 262 -7.79 -21.04 6.01
N ARG A 263 -8.39 -22.00 6.71
CA ARG A 263 -7.97 -22.41 8.07
C ARG A 263 -6.50 -22.84 8.18
N HIS A 264 -5.98 -23.53 7.16
CA HIS A 264 -4.57 -23.99 7.11
C HIS A 264 -3.70 -23.07 6.23
N THR A 265 -4.00 -21.77 6.24
CA THR A 265 -3.22 -20.73 5.58
C THR A 265 -2.78 -19.70 6.60
N GLY A 266 -1.61 -19.11 6.38
CA GLY A 266 -1.07 -18.06 7.25
C GLY A 266 -0.09 -17.15 6.53
N MET A 267 0.59 -16.30 7.31
CA MET A 267 1.70 -15.49 6.83
C MET A 267 2.85 -15.55 7.83
N ILE A 268 4.08 -15.75 7.35
CA ILE A 268 5.27 -15.78 8.20
C ILE A 268 6.17 -14.58 7.93
N PHE A 269 6.55 -13.94 9.02
CA PHE A 269 7.36 -12.74 9.07
C PHE A 269 8.74 -13.05 9.65
N TRP A 270 9.74 -12.28 9.22
CA TRP A 270 11.08 -12.35 9.78
C TRP A 270 11.58 -10.98 10.20
N ASN A 271 12.20 -10.91 11.37
CA ASN A 271 12.88 -9.70 11.82
C ASN A 271 14.41 -9.77 11.60
N PRO A 272 15.05 -8.66 11.19
CA PRO A 272 16.50 -8.52 11.23
C PRO A 272 17.07 -8.90 12.61
N ARG A 273 18.26 -9.52 12.61
CA ARG A 273 18.91 -9.94 13.86
C ARG A 273 19.04 -8.76 14.82
N GLY A 274 18.68 -8.99 16.09
CA GLY A 274 18.78 -8.00 17.15
C GLY A 274 17.55 -7.09 17.31
N GLN A 275 16.48 -7.31 16.53
CA GLN A 275 15.22 -6.59 16.69
C GLN A 275 14.10 -7.54 17.13
N GLN A 276 13.40 -7.18 18.20
CA GLN A 276 12.17 -7.87 18.62
C GLN A 276 11.05 -7.55 17.62
N PRO A 277 10.27 -8.55 17.15
CA PRO A 277 9.06 -8.29 16.38
C PRO A 277 8.06 -7.45 17.15
N SER A 278 7.52 -6.43 16.48
CA SER A 278 6.41 -5.63 16.95
C SER A 278 5.37 -5.60 15.84
N MET A 279 4.23 -6.21 16.12
CA MET A 279 3.11 -6.37 15.18
C MET A 279 1.98 -5.42 15.57
N TRP A 280 1.01 -5.27 14.67
CA TRP A 280 -0.24 -4.54 14.90
C TRP A 280 -1.33 -5.15 14.02
N MET A 281 -2.57 -4.67 14.16
CA MET A 281 -3.71 -5.09 13.36
C MET A 281 -4.24 -3.97 12.45
N ARG A 282 -3.43 -2.93 12.22
CA ARG A 282 -3.78 -1.81 11.33
C ARG A 282 -4.26 -2.35 10.00
N ASN A 283 -5.49 -2.02 9.58
CA ASN A 283 -6.13 -2.46 8.32
C ASN A 283 -6.30 -3.98 8.15
N THR A 284 -6.07 -4.80 9.18
CA THR A 284 -6.34 -6.25 9.15
C THR A 284 -7.79 -6.50 9.56
N LEU A 285 -8.57 -7.16 8.68
CA LEU A 285 -10.02 -7.31 8.83
C LEU A 285 -10.44 -8.58 9.57
N ILE A 286 -9.59 -9.60 9.56
CA ILE A 286 -9.80 -10.89 10.25
C ILE A 286 -9.04 -10.92 11.58
N PRO A 287 -9.59 -11.55 12.64
CA PRO A 287 -8.82 -11.80 13.85
C PRO A 287 -7.69 -12.79 13.54
N LEU A 288 -6.56 -12.63 14.21
CA LEU A 288 -5.37 -13.47 13.98
C LEU A 288 -4.81 -14.01 15.29
N ASP A 289 -4.28 -15.23 15.23
CA ASP A 289 -3.35 -15.74 16.23
C ASP A 289 -1.92 -15.43 15.77
N MET A 290 -1.16 -14.69 16.56
CA MET A 290 0.25 -14.37 16.29
C MET A 290 1.15 -15.29 17.11
N LEU A 291 1.78 -16.25 16.43
CA LEU A 291 2.72 -17.21 17.01
C LEU A 291 4.12 -16.62 16.92
N PHE A 292 4.66 -16.15 18.03
CA PHE A 292 6.01 -15.61 18.12
C PHE A 292 7.02 -16.75 18.32
N LEU A 293 7.96 -16.87 17.39
CA LEU A 293 8.94 -17.95 17.36
C LEU A 293 10.34 -17.43 17.63
N GLU A 294 11.11 -18.13 18.44
CA GLU A 294 12.55 -17.87 18.56
C GLU A 294 13.30 -18.28 17.28
N ASN A 295 14.62 -18.07 17.27
CA ASN A 295 15.46 -18.27 16.09
C ASN A 295 15.34 -19.66 15.43
N ALA A 296 15.17 -20.72 16.23
CA ALA A 296 15.10 -22.11 15.78
C ALA A 296 13.67 -22.63 15.51
N GLY A 297 12.66 -21.75 15.51
CA GLY A 297 11.26 -22.11 15.25
C GLY A 297 10.46 -22.55 16.47
N THR A 298 11.04 -22.55 17.68
CA THR A 298 10.29 -22.86 18.90
C THR A 298 9.33 -21.72 19.24
N LEU A 299 8.08 -22.06 19.52
CA LEU A 299 7.02 -21.12 19.89
C LEU A 299 7.27 -20.62 21.33
N VAL A 300 7.46 -19.32 21.48
CA VAL A 300 7.72 -18.69 22.80
C VAL A 300 6.52 -17.94 23.35
N HIS A 301 5.63 -17.46 22.47
CA HIS A 301 4.44 -16.74 22.87
C HIS A 301 3.36 -16.80 21.78
N VAL A 302 2.10 -16.84 22.21
CA VAL A 302 0.93 -16.73 21.33
C VAL A 302 0.13 -15.51 21.79
N ALA A 303 -0.05 -14.54 20.90
CA ALA A 303 -1.10 -13.53 21.06
C ALA A 303 -2.32 -14.04 20.27
N ALA A 304 -3.26 -14.65 20.99
CA ALA A 304 -4.45 -15.26 20.40
C ALA A 304 -5.56 -14.22 20.17
N ASP A 305 -6.40 -14.47 19.16
CA ASP A 305 -7.62 -13.70 18.85
C ASP A 305 -7.39 -12.18 18.88
N THR A 306 -6.35 -11.73 18.16
CA THR A 306 -6.01 -10.32 18.08
C THR A 306 -7.15 -9.50 17.46
N VAL A 307 -7.28 -8.25 17.91
CA VAL A 307 -8.42 -7.38 17.57
C VAL A 307 -8.23 -6.74 16.20
N PRO A 308 -9.11 -7.00 15.21
CA PRO A 308 -9.04 -6.37 13.89
C PRO A 308 -8.98 -4.85 13.96
N GLY A 309 -8.13 -4.23 13.14
CA GLY A 309 -7.95 -2.78 13.09
C GLY A 309 -7.16 -2.14 14.25
N SER A 310 -6.81 -2.88 15.30
CA SER A 310 -6.09 -2.33 16.45
C SER A 310 -4.69 -1.81 16.08
N LEU A 311 -4.33 -0.64 16.62
CA LEU A 311 -3.00 -0.04 16.47
C LEU A 311 -2.08 -0.31 17.67
N GLU A 312 -2.57 -1.04 18.68
CA GLU A 312 -1.75 -1.43 19.82
C GLU A 312 -0.61 -2.34 19.36
N ALA A 313 0.60 -2.05 19.85
CA ALA A 313 1.78 -2.84 19.52
C ALA A 313 1.69 -4.20 20.22
N ILE A 314 1.66 -5.27 19.43
CA ILE A 314 1.67 -6.65 19.90
C ILE A 314 3.12 -7.15 19.83
N THR A 315 3.68 -7.51 20.99
CA THR A 315 5.06 -7.97 21.12
C THR A 315 5.11 -9.24 21.96
N SER A 316 6.13 -10.07 21.75
CA SER A 316 6.39 -11.21 22.64
C SER A 316 7.15 -10.77 23.89
N PRO A 317 6.77 -11.27 25.09
CA PRO A 317 7.50 -11.05 26.34
C PRO A 317 8.87 -11.76 26.37
N ALA A 318 9.10 -12.72 25.47
CA ALA A 318 10.37 -13.42 25.29
C ALA A 318 11.02 -13.08 23.93
N PRO A 319 12.35 -13.21 23.79
CA PRO A 319 13.04 -12.98 22.53
C PRO A 319 12.44 -13.81 21.38
N ALA A 320 11.95 -13.12 20.36
CA ALA A 320 11.39 -13.73 19.16
C ALA A 320 12.11 -13.21 17.93
N ARG A 321 12.14 -14.00 16.86
CA ARG A 321 12.73 -13.64 15.57
C ARG A 321 11.72 -13.73 14.43
N TRP A 322 10.77 -14.64 14.54
CA TRP A 322 9.75 -14.87 13.54
C TRP A 322 8.37 -14.70 14.16
N VAL A 323 7.40 -14.37 13.33
CA VAL A 323 5.98 -14.36 13.70
C VAL A 323 5.25 -15.14 12.63
N LEU A 324 4.45 -16.12 13.02
CA LEU A 324 3.51 -16.80 12.13
C LEU A 324 2.09 -16.32 12.50
N GLU A 325 1.42 -15.66 11.56
CA GLU A 325 0.02 -15.26 11.67
C GLU A 325 -0.87 -16.37 11.10
N LEU A 326 -1.84 -16.82 11.88
CA LEU A 326 -2.92 -17.74 11.52
C LEU A 326 -4.28 -17.07 11.76
N ASN A 327 -5.38 -17.64 11.26
CA ASN A 327 -6.72 -17.19 11.66
C ASN A 327 -6.88 -17.26 13.19
N GLY A 328 -7.59 -16.29 13.77
CA GLY A 328 -7.91 -16.25 15.21
C GLY A 328 -8.57 -17.54 15.70
N GLY A 329 -8.14 -18.01 16.87
CA GLY A 329 -8.65 -19.20 17.53
C GLY A 329 -8.14 -20.53 16.97
N VAL A 330 -7.31 -20.52 15.91
CA VAL A 330 -6.71 -21.74 15.35
C VAL A 330 -5.72 -22.37 16.32
N ALA A 331 -4.92 -21.57 17.03
CA ALA A 331 -3.95 -22.06 17.99
C ALA A 331 -4.64 -22.82 19.12
N GLU A 332 -5.69 -22.25 19.71
CA GLU A 332 -6.49 -22.92 20.74
C GLU A 332 -7.16 -24.17 20.20
N ALA A 333 -7.83 -24.09 19.05
CA ALA A 333 -8.54 -25.22 18.45
C ALA A 333 -7.63 -26.41 18.07
N LEU A 334 -6.33 -26.15 17.85
CA LEU A 334 -5.34 -27.17 17.51
C LEU A 334 -4.45 -27.57 18.69
N GLY A 335 -4.62 -26.94 19.86
CA GLY A 335 -3.81 -27.17 21.05
C GLY A 335 -2.36 -26.71 20.91
N ILE A 336 -2.12 -25.69 20.06
CA ILE A 336 -0.79 -25.11 19.84
C ILE A 336 -0.47 -24.15 20.98
N ARG A 337 0.71 -24.30 21.60
CA ARG A 337 1.11 -23.56 22.80
C ARG A 337 2.62 -23.31 22.87
N PRO A 338 3.07 -22.33 23.69
CA PRO A 338 4.50 -22.14 23.93
C PRO A 338 5.22 -23.44 24.30
N GLY A 339 6.37 -23.69 23.68
CA GLY A 339 7.12 -24.94 23.73
C GLY A 339 6.99 -25.80 22.47
N ASP A 340 5.91 -25.64 21.69
CA ASP A 340 5.74 -26.31 20.40
C ASP A 340 6.74 -25.81 19.35
N ARG A 341 6.87 -26.57 18.25
CA ARG A 341 7.83 -26.23 17.19
C ARG A 341 7.14 -25.98 15.87
N VAL A 342 7.50 -24.87 15.24
CA VAL A 342 7.27 -24.67 13.81
C VAL A 342 8.50 -25.16 13.06
N ARG A 343 8.29 -25.82 11.92
CA ARG A 343 9.35 -26.29 11.03
C ARG A 343 9.16 -25.67 9.65
N HIS A 344 10.25 -25.13 9.12
CA HIS A 344 10.32 -24.51 7.79
C HIS A 344 11.79 -24.32 7.38
N ALA A 345 12.06 -24.26 6.07
CA ALA A 345 13.39 -24.07 5.47
C ALA A 345 14.17 -22.84 5.98
N TRP A 346 13.49 -21.83 6.52
CA TRP A 346 14.14 -20.61 7.02
C TRP A 346 14.92 -20.77 8.33
N PHE A 347 14.60 -21.79 9.12
CA PHE A 347 15.20 -21.95 10.45
C PHE A 347 15.38 -23.41 10.88
N ASP A 348 14.84 -24.37 10.13
CA ASP A 348 15.14 -25.79 10.31
C ASP A 348 16.15 -26.26 9.26
N ARG A 349 17.31 -26.74 9.71
CA ARG A 349 18.38 -27.24 8.85
C ARG A 349 18.08 -28.61 8.25
N ASP A 350 17.20 -29.38 8.89
CA ASP A 350 16.80 -30.73 8.48
C ASP A 350 15.47 -30.71 7.71
N TRP A 351 15.08 -29.54 7.19
CA TRP A 351 13.85 -29.36 6.44
C TRP A 351 13.89 -30.15 5.10
N PRO A 352 12.88 -30.99 4.81
CA PRO A 352 12.84 -31.75 3.57
C PRO A 352 12.77 -30.84 2.34
N LEU A 353 13.70 -30.99 1.41
CA LEU A 353 13.76 -30.18 0.18
C LEU A 353 12.49 -30.31 -0.69
N GLU A 354 11.81 -31.45 -0.61
CA GLU A 354 10.55 -31.72 -1.34
C GLU A 354 9.39 -30.83 -0.88
N LEU A 355 9.41 -30.35 0.37
CA LEU A 355 8.42 -29.42 0.92
C LEU A 355 8.76 -27.94 0.65
N SER A 356 9.95 -27.67 0.10
CA SER A 356 10.42 -26.31 -0.23
C SER A 356 10.07 -25.86 -1.65
N ALA A 357 9.60 -26.76 -2.50
CA ALA A 357 9.26 -26.43 -3.88
C ALA A 357 7.84 -25.84 -3.94
N PRO A 358 7.61 -24.72 -4.67
CA PRO A 358 6.25 -24.23 -4.88
C PRO A 358 5.44 -25.34 -5.56
N GLN A 359 4.38 -25.81 -4.90
CA GLN A 359 3.45 -26.77 -5.48
C GLN A 359 2.78 -26.11 -6.69
N GLN A 360 3.32 -26.35 -7.89
CA GLN A 360 2.64 -26.04 -9.14
C GLN A 360 1.36 -26.87 -9.17
N ARG A 361 0.21 -26.21 -9.03
CA ARG A 361 -1.08 -26.79 -9.42
C ARG A 361 -1.49 -26.24 -10.77
#